data_AF-R8BXW3-F1
#
_entry.id   AF-R8BXW3-F1
#
_cell.length_a   1.000
_cell.length_b   1.000
_cell.length_c   1.000
_cell.angle_alpha   90.00
_cell.angle_beta   90.00
_cell.angle_gamma   90.00
#
_symmetry.space_group_name_H-M   'P 1'
#
loop_
_entity.id
_entity.type
_entity.pdbx_description
1 polymer ?
#
loop_
_entity_poly.entity_id
_entity_poly.type
_entity_poly.pdbx_seq_one_letter_code
_entity_poly.pdbx_strand_id
1 'polypeptide(L)'
;MKNRAYPALQTRLTNLHLQNLTLDLLLALQGLRASRLLSSRGGGKNLFSDLAKLNSLVNADDFDFDRIRPLLNAVLANKPDSKIWDKVYNAITESTPPPRPIASSLQQTPWLRNTSSFANSSEHRKYVDDVLKEELGPMYVGLRGFDQTYFGAVADLETASEAFFKQCLGGGDPFFDDG
;
A
#
# COMPACT_ATOMS: atom_id res chain seq x y z
N MET A 1 -34.26 19.09 7.49
CA MET A 1 -32.92 18.64 7.06
C MET A 1 -32.00 18.63 8.28
N LYS A 2 -31.74 17.46 8.89
CA LYS A 2 -30.81 17.33 10.02
C LYS A 2 -29.37 17.31 9.50
N ASN A 3 -28.55 18.17 10.07
CA ASN A 3 -27.23 18.58 9.61
C ASN A 3 -26.21 17.42 9.73
N ARG A 4 -25.93 16.71 8.62
CA ARG A 4 -24.95 15.60 8.57
C ARG A 4 -23.50 16.04 8.81
N ALA A 5 -23.20 17.34 8.76
CA ALA A 5 -21.85 17.87 8.92
C ALA A 5 -21.33 17.82 10.37
N TYR A 6 -22.23 17.89 11.36
CA TYR A 6 -21.86 17.91 12.78
C TYR A 6 -21.14 16.64 13.29
N PRO A 7 -21.62 15.42 13.02
CA PRO A 7 -20.95 14.20 13.46
C PRO A 7 -19.57 14.01 12.81
N ALA A 8 -19.40 14.39 11.53
CA ALA A 8 -18.12 14.26 10.85
C ALA A 8 -17.03 15.17 11.47
N LEU A 9 -17.39 16.40 11.84
CA LEU A 9 -16.49 17.32 12.53
C LEU A 9 -16.11 16.82 13.93
N GLN A 10 -17.06 16.24 14.66
CA GLN A 10 -16.81 15.69 15.99
C GLN A 10 -15.90 14.46 15.95
N THR A 11 -16.10 13.56 14.98
CA THR A 11 -15.19 12.43 14.75
C THR A 11 -13.80 12.90 14.39
N ARG A 12 -13.67 13.89 13.50
CA ARG A 12 -12.37 14.44 13.08
C ARG A 12 -11.61 15.08 14.25
N LEU A 13 -12.30 15.86 15.08
CA LEU A 13 -11.71 16.46 16.27
C LEU A 13 -11.28 15.39 17.31
N THR A 14 -12.10 14.34 17.46
CA THR A 14 -11.77 13.22 18.36
C THR A 14 -10.53 12.47 17.89
N ASN A 15 -10.41 12.21 16.59
CA ASN A 15 -9.25 11.53 16.01
C ASN A 15 -7.98 12.38 16.13
N LEU A 16 -8.07 13.71 15.97
CA LEU A 16 -6.91 14.59 16.11
C LEU A 16 -6.37 14.62 17.56
N HIS A 17 -7.25 14.66 18.57
CA HIS A 17 -6.82 14.54 19.96
C HIS A 17 -6.21 13.18 20.25
N LEU A 18 -6.80 12.11 19.70
CA LEU A 18 -6.31 10.75 19.87
C LEU A 18 -4.95 10.53 19.21
N GLN A 19 -4.72 11.14 18.05
CA GLN A 19 -3.46 11.17 17.34
C GLN A 19 -2.35 11.80 18.19
N ASN A 20 -2.56 13.02 18.68
CA ASN A 20 -1.57 13.72 19.50
C ASN A 20 -1.25 12.94 20.78
N LEU A 21 -2.28 12.44 21.49
CA LEU A 21 -2.08 11.64 22.69
C LEU A 21 -1.28 10.36 22.41
N THR A 22 -1.54 9.72 21.27
CA THR A 22 -0.82 8.52 20.85
C THR A 22 0.63 8.85 20.56
N LEU A 23 0.91 9.92 19.81
CA LEU A 23 2.28 10.33 19.48
C LEU A 23 3.07 10.67 20.74
N ASP A 24 2.49 11.42 21.68
CA ASP A 24 3.13 11.75 22.96
C ASP A 24 3.48 10.49 23.76
N LEU A 25 2.54 9.53 23.85
CA LEU A 25 2.78 8.26 24.54
C LEU A 25 3.88 7.45 23.86
N LEU A 26 3.85 7.32 22.54
CA LEU A 26 4.84 6.55 21.79
C LEU A 26 6.24 7.16 21.91
N LEU A 27 6.36 8.49 21.86
CA LEU A 27 7.62 9.20 22.10
C LEU A 27 8.15 8.95 23.52
N ALA A 28 7.27 9.00 24.53
CA ALA A 28 7.64 8.71 25.91
C ALA A 28 8.15 7.26 26.07
N LEU A 29 7.42 6.27 25.53
CA LEU A 29 7.82 4.86 25.55
C LEU A 29 9.14 4.63 24.79
N GLN A 30 9.33 5.30 23.67
CA GLN A 30 10.54 5.21 22.86
C GLN A 30 11.76 5.78 23.59
N GLY A 31 11.58 6.82 24.42
CA GLY A 31 12.63 7.40 25.26
C GLY A 31 13.17 6.48 26.37
N LEU A 32 12.40 5.45 26.77
CA LEU A 32 12.81 4.51 27.82
C LEU A 32 13.96 3.61 27.38
N ARG A 33 14.90 3.30 28.28
CA ARG A 33 15.99 2.33 28.00
C ARG A 33 15.44 0.96 27.60
N ALA A 34 14.29 0.58 28.15
CA ALA A 34 13.61 -0.67 27.82
C ALA A 34 13.37 -0.81 26.30
N SER A 35 13.01 0.25 25.59
CA SER A 35 12.76 0.20 24.14
C SER A 35 14.00 -0.25 23.34
N ARG A 36 15.20 0.07 23.84
CA ARG A 36 16.47 -0.29 23.18
C ARG A 36 16.93 -1.71 23.49
N LEU A 37 16.46 -2.26 24.61
CA LEU A 37 16.83 -3.59 25.12
C LEU A 37 15.82 -4.67 24.69
N LEU A 38 14.55 -4.30 24.56
CA LEU A 38 13.48 -5.19 24.17
C LEU A 38 13.58 -5.55 22.68
N SER A 39 13.43 -6.84 22.38
CA SER A 39 13.48 -7.37 21.01
C SER A 39 12.37 -6.80 20.14
N SER A 40 12.66 -6.62 18.85
CA SER A 40 11.64 -6.21 17.88
C SER A 40 10.73 -7.39 17.51
N ARG A 41 9.49 -7.08 17.16
CA ARG A 41 8.52 -8.04 16.60
C ARG A 41 8.17 -7.71 15.15
N GLY A 42 8.46 -6.49 14.69
CA GLY A 42 8.21 -6.01 13.32
C GLY A 42 9.43 -6.10 12.39
N GLY A 43 10.35 -7.02 12.64
CA GLY A 43 11.55 -7.25 11.82
C GLY A 43 12.63 -6.17 11.92
N GLY A 44 12.48 -5.19 12.82
CA GLY A 44 13.53 -4.22 13.16
C GLY A 44 14.59 -4.75 14.13
N LYS A 45 15.54 -3.90 14.52
CA LYS A 45 16.64 -4.23 15.45
C LYS A 45 16.15 -4.41 16.89
N ASN A 46 15.23 -3.57 17.33
CA ASN A 46 14.68 -3.55 18.69
C ASN A 46 13.34 -2.80 18.69
N LEU A 47 12.68 -2.82 19.84
CA LEU A 47 11.38 -2.16 20.02
C LEU A 47 11.43 -0.65 19.75
N PHE A 48 12.57 0.00 20.00
CA PHE A 48 12.79 1.42 19.66
C PHE A 48 12.57 1.69 18.16
N SER A 49 13.09 0.84 17.28
CA SER A 49 12.87 0.96 15.83
C SER A 49 11.42 0.71 15.44
N ASP A 50 10.76 -0.26 16.09
CA ASP A 50 9.36 -0.56 15.82
C ASP A 50 8.43 0.58 16.26
N LEU A 51 8.70 1.22 17.40
CA LEU A 51 8.00 2.42 17.87
C LEU A 51 8.20 3.62 16.93
N ALA A 52 9.40 3.79 16.35
CA ALA A 52 9.65 4.83 15.34
C ALA A 52 8.75 4.66 14.11
N LYS A 53 8.63 3.40 13.62
CA LYS A 53 7.73 3.08 12.50
C LYS A 53 6.27 3.33 12.87
N LEU A 54 5.85 2.94 14.07
CA LEU A 54 4.49 3.17 14.54
C LEU A 54 4.16 4.66 14.64
N ASN A 55 5.09 5.50 15.12
CA ASN A 55 4.94 6.96 15.10
C ASN A 55 4.68 7.49 13.68
N SER A 56 5.43 7.01 12.69
CA SER A 56 5.21 7.39 11.29
C SER A 56 3.84 6.97 10.79
N LEU A 57 3.34 5.80 11.19
CA LEU A 57 2.02 5.30 10.79
C LEU A 57 0.88 6.08 11.45
N VAL A 58 1.00 6.39 12.74
CA VAL A 58 -0.01 7.19 13.47
C VAL A 58 -0.14 8.60 12.89
N ASN A 59 0.95 9.14 12.35
CA ASN A 59 0.94 10.45 11.70
C ASN A 59 0.35 10.42 10.27
N ALA A 60 0.02 9.25 9.72
CA ALA A 60 -0.66 9.13 8.43
C ALA A 60 -2.16 9.38 8.58
N ASP A 61 -2.79 9.92 7.52
CA ASP A 61 -4.21 10.31 7.52
C ASP A 61 -5.18 9.12 7.66
N ASP A 62 -4.75 7.91 7.33
CA ASP A 62 -5.56 6.69 7.26
C ASP A 62 -5.34 5.72 8.44
N PHE A 63 -4.67 6.17 9.51
CA PHE A 63 -4.40 5.31 10.66
C PHE A 63 -5.68 4.89 11.40
N ASP A 64 -5.85 3.58 11.58
CA ASP A 64 -6.94 3.02 12.37
C ASP A 64 -6.63 3.08 13.88
N PHE A 65 -7.23 4.06 14.55
CA PHE A 65 -7.04 4.30 15.99
C PHE A 65 -7.67 3.25 16.90
N ASP A 66 -8.57 2.39 16.42
CA ASP A 66 -9.11 1.31 17.25
C ASP A 66 -8.03 0.30 17.64
N ARG A 67 -6.94 0.24 16.87
CA ARG A 67 -5.76 -0.59 17.13
C ARG A 67 -4.90 -0.09 18.29
N ILE A 68 -4.94 1.21 18.58
CA ILE A 68 -4.19 1.85 19.68
C ILE A 68 -5.01 1.99 20.96
N ARG A 69 -6.34 2.02 20.84
CA ARG A 69 -7.26 2.12 21.98
C ARG A 69 -6.94 1.11 23.12
N PRO A 70 -6.57 -0.16 22.86
CA PRO A 70 -6.19 -1.10 23.92
C PRO A 70 -4.94 -0.69 24.70
N LEU A 71 -3.96 -0.06 24.04
CA LEU A 71 -2.74 0.45 24.68
C LEU A 71 -3.07 1.66 25.56
N LEU A 72 -3.80 2.64 25.03
CA LEU A 72 -4.22 3.81 25.79
C LEU A 72 -5.03 3.42 27.03
N ASN A 73 -5.98 2.49 26.89
CA ASN A 73 -6.76 1.98 28.00
C ASN A 73 -5.89 1.30 29.07
N ALA A 74 -4.84 0.56 28.66
CA ALA A 74 -3.92 -0.07 29.62
C ALA A 74 -3.11 0.95 30.41
N VAL A 75 -2.64 2.01 29.75
CA VAL A 75 -1.90 3.11 30.41
C VAL A 75 -2.83 3.90 31.34
N LEU A 76 -4.02 4.29 30.88
CA LEU A 76 -5.00 5.02 31.69
C LEU A 76 -5.49 4.22 32.90
N ALA A 77 -5.62 2.90 32.77
CA ALA A 77 -5.98 2.01 33.87
C ALA A 77 -4.79 1.65 34.78
N ASN A 78 -3.63 2.31 34.61
CA ASN A 78 -2.40 2.10 35.36
C ASN A 78 -2.04 0.61 35.49
N LYS A 79 -2.14 -0.11 34.37
CA LYS A 79 -1.78 -1.54 34.33
C LYS A 79 -0.28 -1.71 34.59
N PRO A 80 0.15 -2.86 35.12
CA PRO A 80 1.57 -3.13 35.32
C PRO A 80 2.33 -3.09 33.98
N ASP A 81 3.60 -2.68 34.03
CA ASP A 81 4.47 -2.49 32.86
C ASP A 81 4.40 -3.65 31.87
N SER A 82 4.43 -4.90 32.35
CA SER A 82 4.34 -6.09 31.49
C SER A 82 3.11 -6.08 30.59
N LYS A 83 1.95 -5.65 31.11
CA LYS A 83 0.70 -5.54 30.35
C LYS A 83 0.71 -4.35 29.40
N ILE A 84 1.39 -3.26 29.74
CA ILE A 84 1.56 -2.13 28.83
C ILE A 84 2.44 -2.55 27.65
N TRP A 85 3.58 -3.19 27.91
CA TRP A 85 4.48 -3.69 26.87
C TRP A 85 3.81 -4.74 25.98
N ASP A 86 3.00 -5.65 26.53
CA ASP A 86 2.19 -6.59 25.75
C ASP A 86 1.28 -5.85 24.74
N LYS A 87 0.64 -4.75 25.16
CA LYS A 87 -0.22 -3.94 24.27
C LYS A 87 0.59 -3.17 23.23
N VAL A 88 1.78 -2.70 23.57
CA VAL A 88 2.71 -2.10 22.60
C VAL A 88 3.07 -3.12 21.51
N TYR A 89 3.42 -4.35 21.89
CA TYR A 89 3.74 -5.40 20.93
C TYR A 89 2.57 -5.74 20.02
N ASN A 90 1.35 -5.80 20.56
CA ASN A 90 0.15 -6.05 19.74
C ASN A 90 -0.10 -4.91 18.74
N ALA A 91 0.00 -3.64 19.18
CA ALA A 91 -0.14 -2.48 18.31
C ALA A 91 0.86 -2.48 17.14
N ILE A 92 2.10 -2.91 17.39
CA ILE A 92 3.13 -3.04 16.35
C ILE A 92 2.82 -4.21 15.41
N THR A 93 2.44 -5.37 15.95
CA THR A 93 2.21 -6.59 15.16
C THR A 93 1.05 -6.42 14.17
N GLU A 94 -0.01 -5.73 14.59
CA GLU A 94 -1.13 -5.41 13.69
C GLU A 94 -0.76 -4.33 12.66
N SER A 95 0.32 -3.55 12.90
CA SER A 95 0.74 -2.44 12.03
C SER A 95 1.57 -2.92 10.85
N THR A 96 2.25 -4.04 11.03
CA THR A 96 2.78 -4.79 9.90
C THR A 96 1.58 -5.45 9.20
N PRO A 97 1.35 -5.16 7.91
CA PRO A 97 0.46 -6.00 7.12
C PRO A 97 0.88 -7.46 7.34
N PRO A 98 -0.07 -8.42 7.43
CA PRO A 98 0.31 -9.83 7.44
C PRO A 98 1.30 -10.04 6.30
N PRO A 99 2.34 -10.88 6.46
CA PRO A 99 3.26 -11.18 5.39
C PRO A 99 2.40 -11.50 4.19
N ARG A 100 2.34 -10.57 3.23
CA ARG A 100 1.74 -10.89 1.95
C ARG A 100 2.53 -12.10 1.51
N PRO A 101 1.90 -13.16 0.98
CA PRO A 101 2.65 -14.19 0.29
C PRO A 101 3.58 -13.42 -0.62
N ILE A 102 4.87 -13.38 -0.26
CA ILE A 102 5.88 -12.89 -1.16
C ILE A 102 5.72 -13.94 -2.24
N ALA A 103 5.05 -13.58 -3.34
CA ALA A 103 5.25 -14.28 -4.60
C ALA A 103 6.74 -14.48 -4.63
N SER A 104 7.17 -15.73 -4.46
CA SER A 104 8.49 -16.08 -3.96
C SER A 104 9.53 -15.20 -4.65
N SER A 105 10.67 -14.86 -4.04
CA SER A 105 11.76 -14.28 -4.83
C SER A 105 12.11 -15.14 -6.07
N LEU A 106 11.67 -16.42 -6.08
CA LEU A 106 11.68 -17.36 -7.20
C LEU A 106 10.63 -17.10 -8.31
N GLN A 107 9.59 -16.31 -8.06
CA GLN A 107 8.61 -15.84 -9.06
C GLN A 107 8.99 -14.48 -9.67
N GLN A 108 9.83 -13.67 -9.01
CA GLN A 108 10.30 -12.41 -9.59
C GLN A 108 11.50 -12.58 -10.53
N THR A 109 12.21 -13.71 -10.44
CA THR A 109 13.20 -14.07 -11.44
C THR A 109 12.86 -15.45 -11.99
N PRO A 110 12.24 -15.53 -13.18
CA PRO A 110 12.09 -16.78 -13.89
C PRO A 110 13.48 -17.37 -14.09
N TRP A 111 13.71 -18.52 -13.46
CA TRP A 111 15.03 -19.15 -13.44
C TRP A 111 15.52 -19.61 -14.82
N LEU A 112 14.62 -19.71 -15.80
CA LEU A 112 14.91 -20.34 -17.09
C LEU A 112 14.69 -19.45 -18.31
N ARG A 113 13.72 -18.52 -18.30
CA ARG A 113 13.36 -17.71 -19.47
C ARG A 113 12.79 -16.37 -19.05
N ASN A 114 13.57 -15.30 -19.19
CA ASN A 114 13.04 -13.94 -19.18
C ASN A 114 12.84 -13.46 -20.62
N THR A 115 11.93 -12.50 -20.87
CA THR A 115 11.70 -11.99 -22.24
C THR A 115 12.97 -11.41 -22.86
N SER A 116 13.91 -10.90 -22.04
CA SER A 116 15.23 -10.44 -22.47
C SER A 116 16.19 -11.55 -22.94
N SER A 117 15.89 -12.83 -22.66
CA SER A 117 16.68 -13.99 -23.10
C SER A 117 16.33 -14.43 -24.52
N PHE A 118 15.20 -13.96 -25.06
CA PHE A 118 14.92 -14.05 -26.49
C PHE A 118 15.77 -13.00 -27.19
N ALA A 119 16.99 -13.38 -27.57
CA ALA A 119 17.74 -12.65 -28.58
C ALA A 119 16.82 -12.42 -29.78
N ASN A 120 16.84 -11.19 -30.31
CA ASN A 120 15.90 -10.59 -31.28
C ASN A 120 15.73 -11.39 -32.59
N SER A 121 15.23 -12.62 -32.50
CA SER A 121 14.93 -13.52 -33.61
C SER A 121 13.42 -13.61 -33.74
N SER A 122 12.94 -13.40 -34.96
CA SER A 122 11.52 -13.48 -35.30
C SER A 122 10.94 -14.88 -35.03
N GLU A 123 11.77 -15.92 -34.99
CA GLU A 123 11.38 -17.32 -34.77
C GLU A 123 10.74 -17.58 -33.41
N HIS A 124 11.04 -16.76 -32.40
CA HIS A 124 10.55 -16.98 -31.04
C HIS A 124 9.37 -16.09 -30.63
N ARG A 125 8.87 -15.21 -31.53
CA ARG A 125 7.69 -14.36 -31.26
C ARG A 125 6.47 -15.13 -30.78
N LYS A 126 6.25 -16.34 -31.32
CA LYS A 126 5.11 -17.20 -30.95
C LYS A 126 5.11 -17.65 -29.48
N TYR A 127 6.24 -17.54 -28.79
CA TYR A 127 6.37 -17.94 -27.38
C TYR A 127 6.36 -16.75 -26.41
N VAL A 128 6.36 -15.52 -26.93
CA VAL A 128 6.42 -14.30 -26.12
C VAL A 128 5.16 -14.13 -25.29
N ASP A 129 3.99 -14.38 -25.88
CA ASP A 129 2.70 -14.23 -25.17
C ASP A 129 2.57 -15.20 -23.99
N ASP A 130 3.02 -16.44 -24.16
CA ASP A 130 2.96 -17.45 -23.11
C ASP A 130 3.92 -17.10 -21.96
N VAL A 131 5.14 -16.65 -22.29
CA VAL A 131 6.11 -16.18 -21.29
C VAL A 131 5.58 -14.93 -20.57
N LEU A 132 5.04 -13.95 -21.29
CA LEU A 132 4.47 -12.74 -20.67
C LEU A 132 3.30 -13.06 -19.72
N LYS A 133 2.46 -14.04 -20.06
CA LYS A 133 1.40 -14.53 -19.17
C LYS A 133 1.96 -15.17 -17.90
N GLU A 134 3.07 -15.89 -18.01
CA GLU A 134 3.77 -16.47 -16.86
C GLU A 134 4.43 -15.40 -15.98
N GLU A 135 5.09 -14.39 -16.58
CA GLU A 135 5.74 -13.28 -15.87
C GLU A 135 4.74 -12.38 -15.10
N LEU A 136 3.68 -11.95 -15.78
CA LEU A 136 2.77 -10.93 -15.28
C LEU A 136 1.65 -11.52 -14.41
N GLY A 137 1.52 -12.85 -14.40
CA GLY A 137 0.45 -13.55 -13.70
C GLY A 137 -0.94 -13.25 -14.31
N PRO A 138 -2.04 -13.35 -13.52
CA PRO A 138 -3.38 -13.13 -14.03
C PRO A 138 -3.57 -11.68 -14.51
N MET A 139 -3.67 -11.51 -15.83
CA MET A 139 -3.95 -10.22 -16.48
C MET A 139 -5.47 -10.03 -16.63
N TYR A 140 -5.98 -8.91 -16.10
CA TYR A 140 -7.38 -8.53 -16.28
C TYR A 140 -7.49 -7.54 -17.43
N VAL A 141 -8.08 -7.98 -18.53
CA VAL A 141 -8.40 -7.13 -19.68
C VAL A 141 -9.83 -6.60 -19.53
N GLY A 142 -10.08 -5.36 -19.98
CA GLY A 142 -11.42 -4.78 -19.96
C GLY A 142 -11.96 -4.46 -18.57
N LEU A 143 -11.09 -3.94 -17.68
CA LEU A 143 -11.51 -3.48 -16.35
C LEU A 143 -12.61 -2.42 -16.47
N ARG A 144 -13.78 -2.71 -15.87
CA ARG A 144 -14.94 -1.82 -15.94
C ARG A 144 -14.59 -0.45 -15.33
N GLY A 145 -14.76 0.61 -16.11
CA GLY A 145 -14.54 1.99 -15.66
C GLY A 145 -13.07 2.42 -15.59
N PHE A 146 -12.14 1.64 -16.17
CA PHE A 146 -10.72 1.97 -16.20
C PHE A 146 -10.46 3.35 -16.80
N ASP A 147 -11.02 3.61 -17.99
CA ASP A 147 -10.79 4.86 -18.72
C ASP A 147 -11.27 6.07 -17.91
N GLN A 148 -12.46 5.98 -17.34
CA GLN A 148 -13.02 7.04 -16.51
C GLN A 148 -12.20 7.26 -15.22
N THR A 149 -11.69 6.18 -14.61
CA THR A 149 -10.95 6.25 -13.34
C THR A 149 -9.58 6.87 -13.51
N TYR A 150 -8.84 6.50 -14.56
CA TYR A 150 -7.46 6.96 -14.77
C TYR A 150 -7.39 8.21 -15.65
N PHE A 151 -8.26 8.32 -16.64
CA PHE A 151 -8.17 9.36 -17.65
C PHE A 151 -9.33 10.35 -17.63
N GLY A 152 -10.36 10.15 -16.79
CA GLY A 152 -11.54 11.02 -16.75
C GLY A 152 -11.27 12.48 -16.34
N ALA A 153 -10.11 12.78 -15.75
CA ALA A 153 -9.68 14.14 -15.44
C ALA A 153 -8.90 14.82 -16.59
N VAL A 154 -8.55 14.08 -17.65
CA VAL A 154 -7.81 14.60 -18.79
C VAL A 154 -8.82 15.16 -19.80
N ALA A 155 -8.90 16.49 -19.86
CA ALA A 155 -9.76 17.18 -20.83
C ALA A 155 -9.37 16.79 -22.26
N ASP A 156 -10.39 16.60 -23.11
CA ASP A 156 -10.28 16.35 -24.55
C ASP A 156 -9.47 15.11 -24.96
N LEU A 157 -9.13 14.21 -24.03
CA LEU A 157 -8.34 13.02 -24.34
C LEU A 157 -9.04 12.12 -25.37
N GLU A 158 -10.35 11.90 -25.20
CA GLU A 158 -11.15 11.09 -26.11
C GLU A 158 -11.07 11.66 -27.54
N THR A 159 -11.34 12.96 -27.68
CA THR A 159 -11.28 13.67 -28.97
C THR A 159 -9.88 13.64 -29.60
N ALA A 160 -8.83 13.88 -28.80
CA ALA A 160 -7.45 13.84 -29.28
C ALA A 160 -7.05 12.42 -29.72
N SER A 161 -7.44 11.40 -28.95
CA SER A 161 -7.16 10.00 -29.27
C SER A 161 -7.86 9.55 -30.56
N GLU A 162 -9.12 9.95 -30.77
CA GLU A 162 -9.88 9.65 -31.97
C GLU A 162 -9.28 10.32 -33.21
N ALA A 163 -8.89 11.59 -33.10
CA ALA A 163 -8.23 12.32 -34.18
C ALA A 163 -6.89 11.67 -34.58
N PHE A 164 -6.09 11.29 -33.59
CA PHE A 164 -4.84 10.57 -33.81
C PHE A 164 -5.06 9.20 -34.46
N PHE A 165 -6.04 8.43 -33.99
CA PHE A 165 -6.34 7.10 -34.55
C PHE A 165 -6.78 7.19 -36.02
N LYS A 166 -7.64 8.17 -36.36
CA LYS A 166 -8.03 8.44 -37.76
C LYS A 166 -6.83 8.82 -38.63
N GLN A 167 -5.88 9.57 -38.08
CA GLN A 167 -4.65 9.91 -38.79
C GLN A 167 -3.79 8.67 -39.07
N CYS A 168 -3.71 7.73 -38.14
CA CYS A 168 -2.99 6.46 -38.33
C CYS A 168 -3.63 5.57 -39.41
N LEU A 169 -4.95 5.61 -39.56
CA LEU A 169 -5.68 4.84 -40.58
C LEU A 169 -5.75 5.53 -41.96
N GLY A 170 -5.44 6.83 -42.03
CA GLY A 170 -5.61 7.64 -43.23
C GLY A 170 -4.44 7.64 -44.23
N GLY A 171 -3.36 6.88 -43.98
CA GLY A 171 -2.20 6.77 -44.87
C GLY A 171 -2.31 5.61 -45.86
N GLY A 172 -1.69 5.73 -47.04
CA GLY A 172 -1.69 4.69 -48.08
C GLY A 172 -1.01 3.36 -47.70
N ASP A 173 -0.47 3.29 -46.49
CA ASP A 173 0.05 2.09 -45.83
C ASP A 173 -0.37 2.20 -44.35
N PRO A 174 -1.48 1.58 -43.93
CA PRO A 174 -1.96 1.69 -42.55
C PRO A 174 -0.95 1.06 -41.59
N PHE A 175 -0.57 1.78 -40.54
CA PHE A 175 0.40 1.28 -39.54
C PHE A 175 -0.16 0.12 -38.69
N PHE A 176 -1.48 -0.10 -38.75
CA PHE A 176 -2.20 -1.13 -38.03
C PHE A 176 -3.33 -1.67 -38.91
N ASP A 177 -3.36 -2.99 -39.09
CA ASP A 177 -4.52 -3.69 -39.66
C ASP A 177 -5.33 -4.30 -38.53
N ASP A 178 -6.65 -4.02 -38.53
CA ASP A 178 -7.70 -4.55 -37.62
C ASP A 178 -7.27 -4.81 -36.16
N GLY A 179 -7.40 -3.78 -35.32
CA GLY A 179 -7.23 -3.84 -33.87
C GLY A 179 -8.39 -4.51 -33.13
#